data_AF-A0A518H4Z4-F1
#
_entry.id   AF-A0A518H4Z4-F1
#
_cell.length_a   1.000
_cell.length_b   1.000
_cell.length_c   1.000
_cell.angle_alpha   90.00
_cell.angle_beta   90.00
_cell.angle_gamma   90.00
#
_symmetry.space_group_name_H-M   'P 1'
#
loop_
_entity.id
_entity.type
_entity.pdbx_description
1 polymer ?
#
loop_
_entity_poly.entity_id
_entity_poly.type
_entity_poly.pdbx_seq_one_letter_code
_entity_poly.pdbx_strand_id
1 'polypeptide(L)'
;MSSERQNPVDPTGPSAVPRGALLCGIMAMSGFVLYQGPSLWDEVSALKQEVSSSRDNAVVGYVGISPNPSAAQPPGEWFRVEGERLRLWGGWHPVQGHRWFLAQVGDLDRSKIDKSIGRDLFQGVDVPVVETDGGPISGRIPDGHDVDGMVYHGRPCAYPVLVLDKVLVVNDEVDGVPLLILFTRSPGGGGSPVFEATVDGRRMVLGFSGYRYEGLPLLYDREHEGLWIEREQGIVSLSGPDRGRVLRRVGRLDRMSWRDWSRRHQQTRVLVGADRSPEATAL
;
A
#
# COMPACT_ATOMS: atom_id res chain seq x y z
N MET A 1 64.26 -7.22 -78.72
CA MET A 1 64.86 -8.19 -77.79
C MET A 1 64.80 -7.52 -76.43
N SER A 2 64.06 -7.94 -75.41
CA SER A 2 63.51 -9.27 -75.12
C SER A 2 62.16 -9.17 -74.42
N SER A 3 61.33 -10.15 -74.73
CA SER A 3 60.02 -10.45 -74.18
C SER A 3 60.16 -10.92 -72.73
N GLU A 4 59.53 -10.23 -71.79
CA GLU A 4 59.33 -10.74 -70.43
C GLU A 4 57.93 -11.36 -70.38
N ARG A 5 57.89 -12.70 -70.35
CA ARG A 5 56.66 -13.49 -70.34
C ARG A 5 55.97 -13.32 -68.99
N GLN A 6 54.75 -12.79 -69.01
CA GLN A 6 53.77 -13.01 -67.95
C GLN A 6 53.48 -14.50 -67.84
N ASN A 7 53.89 -15.12 -66.74
CA ASN A 7 53.38 -16.42 -66.33
C ASN A 7 51.99 -16.22 -65.70
N PRO A 8 50.98 -17.04 -66.06
CA PRO A 8 49.69 -17.02 -65.40
C PRO A 8 49.83 -17.60 -63.99
N VAL A 9 49.55 -16.81 -62.96
CA VAL A 9 49.30 -17.35 -61.62
C VAL A 9 47.87 -17.86 -61.62
N ASP A 10 47.78 -19.19 -61.51
CA ASP A 10 46.57 -20.01 -61.42
C ASP A 10 45.60 -19.48 -60.34
N PRO A 11 44.30 -19.28 -60.64
CA PRO A 11 43.34 -18.89 -59.60
C PRO A 11 43.11 -20.09 -58.68
N THR A 12 43.72 -20.07 -57.50
CA THR A 12 43.29 -20.93 -56.40
C THR A 12 41.86 -20.55 -56.03
N GLY A 13 40.89 -21.22 -56.66
CA GLY A 13 39.48 -21.15 -56.26
C GLY A 13 39.34 -21.50 -54.78
N PRO A 14 38.33 -20.95 -54.07
CA PRO A 14 38.14 -21.24 -52.66
C PRO A 14 38.04 -22.75 -52.47
N SER A 15 38.94 -23.33 -51.66
CA SER A 15 38.90 -24.75 -51.34
C SER A 15 37.55 -25.05 -50.69
N ALA A 16 36.72 -25.83 -51.39
CA ALA A 16 35.47 -26.29 -50.83
C ALA A 16 35.79 -27.10 -49.57
N VAL A 17 35.32 -26.64 -48.41
CA VAL A 17 35.50 -27.36 -47.15
C VAL A 17 34.94 -28.77 -47.37
N PRO A 18 35.74 -29.84 -47.20
CA PRO A 18 35.26 -31.19 -47.43
C PRO A 18 34.05 -31.42 -46.53
N ARG A 19 32.95 -31.92 -47.11
CA ARG A 19 31.65 -32.06 -46.40
C ARG A 19 31.77 -32.77 -45.05
N GLY A 20 32.74 -33.69 -44.90
CA GLY A 20 33.05 -34.35 -43.63
C GLY A 20 33.62 -33.41 -42.56
N ALA A 21 34.47 -32.44 -42.91
CA ALA A 21 34.98 -31.45 -41.96
C ALA A 21 33.87 -30.47 -41.52
N LEU A 22 32.97 -30.09 -42.44
CA LEU A 22 31.78 -29.31 -42.10
C LEU A 22 30.84 -30.08 -41.16
N LEU A 23 30.62 -31.37 -41.42
CA LEU A 23 29.78 -32.24 -40.57
C LEU A 23 30.39 -32.40 -39.17
N CYS A 24 31.70 -32.62 -39.07
CA CYS A 24 32.42 -32.70 -37.80
C CYS A 24 32.35 -31.37 -37.03
N GLY A 25 32.50 -30.24 -37.72
CA GLY A 25 32.34 -28.90 -37.12
C GLY A 25 30.94 -28.69 -36.57
N ILE A 26 29.90 -29.08 -37.32
CA ILE A 26 28.50 -28.99 -36.87
C ILE A 26 28.24 -29.93 -35.68
N MET A 27 28.75 -31.16 -35.70
CA MET A 27 28.60 -32.10 -34.58
C MET A 27 29.33 -31.61 -33.32
N ALA A 28 30.54 -31.06 -33.47
CA ALA A 28 31.29 -30.48 -32.36
C ALA A 28 30.57 -29.27 -31.75
N MET A 29 30.05 -28.37 -32.60
CA MET A 29 29.27 -27.22 -32.15
C MET A 29 27.94 -27.62 -31.51
N SER A 30 27.25 -28.62 -32.07
CA SER A 30 26.00 -29.15 -31.51
C SER A 30 26.25 -29.85 -30.18
N GLY A 31 27.32 -30.63 -30.06
CA GLY A 31 27.75 -31.24 -28.80
C GLY A 31 28.12 -30.18 -27.75
N PHE A 32 28.79 -29.11 -28.15
CA PHE A 32 29.11 -27.98 -27.27
C PHE A 32 27.85 -27.25 -26.79
N VAL A 33 26.87 -26.99 -27.68
CA VAL A 33 25.59 -26.38 -27.31
C VAL A 33 24.75 -27.30 -26.42
N LEU A 34 24.74 -28.61 -26.67
CA LEU A 34 24.06 -29.58 -25.80
C LEU A 34 24.73 -29.72 -24.43
N TYR A 35 26.05 -29.55 -24.38
CA TYR A 35 26.83 -29.60 -23.14
C TYR A 35 26.69 -28.31 -22.30
N GLN A 36 26.82 -27.14 -22.92
CA GLN A 36 26.76 -25.83 -22.24
C GLN A 36 25.35 -25.27 -22.12
N GLY A 37 24.43 -25.66 -23.00
CA GLY A 37 23.08 -25.14 -23.08
C GLY A 37 22.28 -25.24 -21.78
N PRO A 38 22.29 -26.40 -21.08
CA PRO A 38 21.65 -26.53 -19.77
C PRO A 38 22.23 -25.56 -18.73
N SER A 39 23.56 -25.42 -18.64
CA SER A 39 24.22 -24.51 -17.68
C SER A 39 23.85 -23.05 -17.95
N LEU A 40 23.88 -22.62 -19.22
CA LEU A 40 23.48 -21.26 -19.60
C LEU A 40 21.99 -21.02 -19.37
N TRP A 41 21.15 -22.04 -19.55
CA TRP A 41 19.73 -21.96 -19.27
C TRP A 41 19.46 -21.86 -17.76
N ASP A 42 20.19 -22.60 -16.94
CA ASP A 42 20.13 -22.55 -15.48
C ASP A 42 20.60 -21.19 -14.97
N GLU A 43 21.70 -20.65 -15.49
CA GLU A 43 22.20 -19.30 -15.17
C GLU A 43 21.20 -18.20 -15.57
N VAL A 44 20.62 -18.26 -16.78
CA VAL A 44 19.60 -17.31 -17.23
C VAL A 44 18.32 -17.43 -16.40
N SER A 45 17.93 -18.64 -16.02
CA SER A 45 16.75 -18.88 -15.19
C SER A 45 16.97 -18.38 -13.76
N ALA A 46 18.15 -18.63 -13.18
CA ALA A 46 18.57 -18.12 -11.89
C ALA A 46 18.63 -16.58 -11.89
N LEU A 47 19.20 -15.97 -12.94
CA LEU A 47 19.24 -14.51 -13.09
C LEU A 47 17.84 -13.93 -13.23
N LYS A 48 16.94 -14.56 -14.00
CA LYS A 48 15.53 -14.13 -14.08
C LYS A 48 14.84 -14.22 -12.73
N GLN A 49 15.11 -15.27 -11.95
CA GLN A 49 14.56 -15.45 -10.62
C GLN A 49 15.11 -14.40 -9.63
N GLU A 50 16.40 -14.11 -9.67
CA GLU A 50 17.06 -13.09 -8.84
C GLU A 50 16.60 -11.66 -9.19
N VAL A 51 16.42 -11.36 -10.48
CA VAL A 51 15.83 -10.09 -10.93
C VAL A 51 14.38 -9.97 -10.46
N SER A 52 13.60 -11.06 -10.50
CA SER A 52 12.22 -11.05 -9.98
C SER A 52 12.18 -10.84 -8.46
N SER A 53 13.03 -11.53 -7.69
CA SER A 53 13.07 -11.38 -6.24
C SER A 53 13.60 -10.02 -5.79
N SER A 54 14.53 -9.43 -6.54
CA SER A 54 15.03 -8.07 -6.32
C SER A 54 13.95 -7.03 -6.60
N ARG A 55 13.14 -7.23 -7.65
CA ARG A 55 11.97 -6.38 -7.94
C ARG A 55 10.91 -6.50 -6.86
N ASP A 56 10.63 -7.69 -6.36
CA ASP A 56 9.66 -7.91 -5.28
C ASP A 56 10.08 -7.26 -3.95
N ASN A 57 11.39 -7.03 -3.75
CA ASN A 57 11.95 -6.34 -2.59
C ASN A 57 12.29 -4.86 -2.85
N ALA A 58 11.87 -4.30 -3.99
CA ALA A 58 12.18 -2.91 -4.32
C ALA A 58 11.59 -1.92 -3.32
N VAL A 59 12.40 -0.95 -2.88
CA VAL A 59 11.94 0.16 -2.05
C VAL A 59 11.14 1.13 -2.93
N VAL A 60 9.81 1.13 -2.76
CA VAL A 60 8.91 1.99 -3.53
C VAL A 60 9.10 3.48 -3.19
N GLY A 61 9.32 3.79 -1.90
CA GLY A 61 9.60 5.15 -1.41
C GLY A 61 8.37 6.03 -1.21
N TYR A 62 7.30 5.50 -0.61
CA TYR A 62 6.08 6.24 -0.30
C TYR A 62 6.35 7.48 0.58
N VAL A 63 5.79 8.63 0.21
CA VAL A 63 6.04 9.92 0.87
C VAL A 63 5.26 10.00 2.19
N GLY A 64 5.90 10.42 3.28
CA GLY A 64 5.20 10.68 4.54
C GLY A 64 4.54 9.45 5.19
N ILE A 65 4.95 8.24 4.79
CA ILE A 65 4.47 6.96 5.35
C ILE A 65 5.52 6.42 6.31
N SER A 66 5.38 6.76 7.58
CA SER A 66 6.23 6.26 8.67
C SER A 66 5.41 6.10 9.95
N PRO A 67 5.76 5.12 10.82
CA PRO A 67 5.21 5.07 12.15
C PRO A 67 5.57 6.35 12.93
N ASN A 68 4.72 6.70 13.91
CA ASN A 68 4.99 7.78 14.85
C ASN A 68 5.06 7.23 16.27
N PRO A 69 6.18 6.58 16.64
CA PRO A 69 6.29 5.95 17.93
C PRO A 69 6.24 7.00 19.03
N SER A 70 5.26 6.86 19.92
CA SER A 70 5.23 7.61 21.17
C SER A 70 5.85 6.77 22.28
N ALA A 71 6.90 7.30 22.92
CA ALA A 71 7.50 6.67 24.10
C ALA A 71 6.67 6.91 25.38
N ALA A 72 5.59 7.68 25.29
CA ALA A 72 4.74 7.97 26.43
C ALA A 72 4.00 6.71 26.89
N GLN A 73 4.19 6.36 28.15
CA GLN A 73 3.43 5.28 28.75
C GLN A 73 2.06 5.80 29.21
N PRO A 74 1.00 4.98 29.09
CA PRO A 74 -0.27 5.31 29.70
C PRO A 74 -0.08 5.51 31.21
N PRO A 75 -0.82 6.45 31.83
CA PRO A 75 -0.89 6.51 33.29
C PRO A 75 -1.50 5.22 33.85
N GLY A 76 -1.26 4.92 35.13
CA GLY A 76 -1.77 3.70 35.77
C GLY A 76 -3.29 3.50 35.60
N GLU A 77 -4.06 4.59 35.68
CA GLU A 77 -5.49 4.61 35.36
C GLU A 77 -5.75 5.19 33.97
N TRP A 78 -5.47 4.41 32.93
CA TRP A 78 -5.70 4.79 31.52
C TRP A 78 -7.17 4.71 31.08
N PHE A 79 -8.05 4.18 31.93
CA PHE A 79 -9.50 4.16 31.75
C PHE A 79 -10.12 4.58 33.07
N ARG A 80 -10.90 5.66 33.07
CA ARG A 80 -11.48 6.25 34.28
C ARG A 80 -12.97 6.39 34.10
N VAL A 81 -13.71 6.06 35.15
CA VAL A 81 -15.14 6.32 35.25
C VAL A 81 -15.33 7.35 36.35
N GLU A 82 -15.87 8.51 35.98
CA GLU A 82 -16.10 9.65 36.87
C GLU A 82 -17.59 10.04 36.77
N GLY A 83 -18.42 9.42 37.62
CA GLY A 83 -19.87 9.54 37.52
C GLY A 83 -20.39 8.91 36.23
N GLU A 84 -21.07 9.70 35.39
CA GLU A 84 -21.57 9.27 34.07
C GLU A 84 -20.54 9.41 32.94
N ARG A 85 -19.36 9.95 33.24
CA ARG A 85 -18.31 10.19 32.23
C ARG A 85 -17.26 9.10 32.27
N LEU A 86 -16.79 8.74 31.09
CA LEU A 86 -15.69 7.83 30.85
C LEU A 86 -14.54 8.60 30.20
N ARG A 87 -13.32 8.43 30.72
CA ARG A 87 -12.09 8.93 30.12
C ARG A 87 -11.22 7.77 29.68
N LEU A 88 -10.88 7.74 28.40
CA LEU A 88 -9.93 6.79 27.83
C LEU A 88 -8.65 7.56 27.47
N TRP A 89 -7.51 7.12 27.98
CA TRP A 89 -6.25 7.80 27.73
C TRP A 89 -5.92 7.81 26.24
N GLY A 90 -5.69 8.99 25.67
CA GLY A 90 -5.49 9.18 24.24
C GLY A 90 -4.06 9.53 23.85
N GLY A 91 -3.06 9.26 24.70
CA GLY A 91 -1.67 9.60 24.39
C GLY A 91 -1.13 10.83 25.13
N TRP A 92 0.03 11.29 24.69
CA TRP A 92 0.74 12.44 25.24
C TRP A 92 0.90 13.53 24.18
N HIS A 93 0.74 14.79 24.59
CA HIS A 93 1.01 15.97 23.77
C HIS A 93 2.05 16.85 24.46
N PRO A 94 3.05 17.39 23.73
CA PRO A 94 4.14 18.17 24.33
C PRO A 94 3.67 19.36 25.18
N VAL A 95 2.56 20.00 24.79
CA VAL A 95 2.02 21.18 25.48
C VAL A 95 0.86 20.85 26.42
N GLN A 96 0.03 19.86 26.08
CA GLN A 96 -1.21 19.57 26.83
C GLN A 96 -1.03 18.42 27.84
N GLY A 97 0.08 17.69 27.77
CA GLY A 97 0.33 16.50 28.58
C GLY A 97 -0.56 15.32 28.15
N HIS A 98 -1.09 14.57 29.12
CA HIS A 98 -1.97 13.44 28.83
C HIS A 98 -3.28 13.91 28.20
N ARG A 99 -3.57 13.42 26.99
CA ARG A 99 -4.86 13.60 26.32
C ARG A 99 -5.81 12.49 26.69
N TRP A 100 -7.11 12.76 26.59
CA TRP A 100 -8.17 11.84 26.98
C TRP A 100 -9.32 11.92 25.98
N PHE A 101 -9.70 10.78 25.43
CA PHE A 101 -10.98 10.64 24.76
C PHE A 101 -12.08 10.60 25.81
N LEU A 102 -13.16 11.33 25.54
CA LEU A 102 -14.32 11.41 26.43
C LEU A 102 -15.46 10.57 25.86
N ALA A 103 -16.11 9.79 26.72
CA ALA A 103 -17.33 9.05 26.40
C ALA A 103 -18.26 9.03 27.63
N GLN A 104 -19.45 8.44 27.48
CA GLN A 104 -20.36 8.18 28.60
C GLN A 104 -20.18 6.75 29.11
N VAL A 105 -20.58 6.53 30.36
CA VAL A 105 -20.66 5.16 30.91
C VAL A 105 -21.66 4.35 30.09
N GLY A 106 -21.24 3.14 29.68
CA GLY A 106 -22.02 2.26 28.81
C GLY A 106 -21.63 2.31 27.33
N ASP A 107 -20.91 3.35 26.89
CA ASP A 107 -20.48 3.48 25.49
C ASP A 107 -19.37 2.49 25.14
N LEU A 108 -18.52 2.20 26.12
CA LEU A 108 -17.39 1.31 26.01
C LEU A 108 -17.30 0.40 27.22
N ASP A 109 -17.23 -0.90 26.97
CA ASP A 109 -16.91 -1.89 27.97
C ASP A 109 -15.39 -2.09 28.06
N ARG A 110 -14.80 -1.78 29.23
CA ARG A 110 -13.36 -1.94 29.49
C ARG A 110 -12.84 -3.33 29.15
N SER A 111 -13.64 -4.38 29.38
CA SER A 111 -13.21 -5.77 29.16
C SER A 111 -13.00 -6.12 27.68
N LYS A 112 -13.56 -5.31 26.78
CA LYS A 112 -13.49 -5.49 25.32
C LYS A 112 -12.49 -4.55 24.65
N ILE A 113 -11.76 -3.75 25.43
CA ILE A 113 -10.73 -2.82 24.94
C ILE A 113 -9.37 -3.48 25.05
N ASP A 114 -8.67 -3.60 23.93
CA ASP A 114 -7.29 -4.11 23.91
C ASP A 114 -6.32 -3.11 24.54
N LYS A 115 -5.11 -3.60 24.89
CA LYS A 115 -4.04 -2.71 25.33
C LYS A 115 -3.73 -1.67 24.24
N SER A 116 -3.68 -0.41 24.65
CA SER A 116 -3.30 0.67 23.73
C SER A 116 -1.91 0.43 23.16
N ILE A 117 -1.78 0.69 21.86
CA ILE A 117 -0.48 0.79 21.19
C ILE A 117 -0.02 2.25 21.02
N GLY A 118 -0.73 3.19 21.64
CA GLY A 118 -0.48 4.62 21.52
C GLY A 118 -1.26 5.23 20.36
N ARG A 119 -1.87 6.40 20.64
CA ARG A 119 -2.56 7.20 19.63
C ARG A 119 -1.60 7.56 18.49
N ASP A 120 -2.13 7.51 17.27
CA ASP A 120 -1.45 7.92 16.04
C ASP A 120 -0.10 7.19 15.79
N LEU A 121 0.17 6.05 16.44
CA LEU A 121 1.33 5.20 16.10
C LEU A 121 1.28 4.83 14.61
N PHE A 122 0.10 4.36 14.19
CA PHE A 122 -0.30 4.30 12.80
C PHE A 122 -0.90 5.65 12.43
N GLN A 123 -0.12 6.48 11.73
CA GLN A 123 -0.60 7.78 11.29
C GLN A 123 -1.49 7.62 10.06
N GLY A 124 -2.81 7.73 10.26
CA GLY A 124 -3.77 7.79 9.15
C GLY A 124 -3.40 8.86 8.12
N VAL A 125 -3.73 8.64 6.86
CA VAL A 125 -3.51 9.61 5.78
C VAL A 125 -4.67 10.57 5.75
N ASP A 126 -4.46 11.82 6.15
CA ASP A 126 -5.52 12.84 6.15
C ASP A 126 -5.57 13.61 4.82
N VAL A 127 -4.39 13.83 4.24
CA VAL A 127 -4.18 14.47 2.95
C VAL A 127 -3.39 13.52 2.04
N PRO A 128 -4.05 12.77 1.15
CA PRO A 128 -3.39 11.84 0.25
C PRO A 128 -2.48 12.52 -0.77
N VAL A 129 -1.26 12.00 -0.94
CA VAL A 129 -0.43 12.29 -2.11
C VAL A 129 -0.69 11.20 -3.13
N VAL A 130 -1.04 11.60 -4.35
CA VAL A 130 -1.48 10.68 -5.40
C VAL A 130 -0.80 10.94 -6.73
N GLU A 131 -0.52 9.85 -7.43
CA GLU A 131 -0.08 9.86 -8.83
C GLU A 131 -1.24 9.36 -9.70
N THR A 132 -1.43 9.96 -10.86
CA THR A 132 -2.46 9.56 -11.84
C THR A 132 -1.75 9.36 -13.17
N ASP A 133 -2.17 8.37 -13.95
CA ASP A 133 -1.54 8.00 -15.23
C ASP A 133 -0.08 7.52 -15.09
N GLY A 134 0.23 6.98 -13.91
CA GLY A 134 1.58 6.57 -13.54
C GLY A 134 2.41 7.70 -12.92
N GLY A 135 3.61 7.38 -12.48
CA GLY A 135 4.50 8.33 -11.85
C GLY A 135 5.76 7.66 -11.29
N PRO A 136 6.71 8.46 -10.77
CA PRO A 136 7.98 7.96 -10.28
C PRO A 136 7.83 6.98 -9.10
N ILE A 137 6.78 7.08 -8.28
CA ILE A 137 6.55 6.17 -7.15
C ILE A 137 5.71 4.98 -7.60
N SER A 138 4.60 5.20 -8.28
CA SER A 138 3.71 4.12 -8.73
C SER A 138 4.41 3.19 -9.73
N GLY A 139 5.35 3.71 -10.52
CA GLY A 139 6.19 2.93 -11.44
C GLY A 139 7.23 2.03 -10.75
N ARG A 140 7.43 2.19 -9.43
CA ARG A 140 8.30 1.32 -8.62
C ARG A 140 7.52 0.25 -7.86
N ILE A 141 6.19 0.26 -7.89
CA ILE A 141 5.38 -0.77 -7.23
C ILE A 141 5.63 -2.11 -7.95
N PRO A 142 6.09 -3.14 -7.24
CA PRO A 142 6.36 -4.44 -7.86
C PRO A 142 5.06 -5.10 -8.34
N ASP A 143 5.12 -5.76 -9.50
CA ASP A 143 3.98 -6.42 -10.15
C ASP A 143 3.20 -7.37 -9.24
N GLY A 144 3.90 -8.09 -8.35
CA GLY A 144 3.32 -9.07 -7.43
C GLY A 144 2.76 -8.49 -6.14
N HIS A 145 2.94 -7.19 -5.87
CA HIS A 145 2.43 -6.58 -4.65
C HIS A 145 0.93 -6.31 -4.75
N ASP A 146 0.21 -6.55 -3.66
CA ASP A 146 -1.23 -6.33 -3.63
C ASP A 146 -1.58 -4.84 -3.51
N VAL A 147 -2.62 -4.47 -4.26
CA VAL A 147 -3.36 -3.22 -4.10
C VAL A 147 -4.81 -3.54 -3.79
N ASP A 148 -5.41 -2.70 -2.95
CA ASP A 148 -6.85 -2.63 -2.81
C ASP A 148 -7.35 -1.56 -3.79
N GLY A 149 -8.13 -1.95 -4.79
CA GLY A 149 -8.60 -1.05 -5.85
C GLY A 149 -10.11 -0.93 -5.93
N MET A 150 -10.60 0.19 -6.47
CA MET A 150 -12.00 0.36 -6.87
C MET A 150 -12.13 1.29 -8.07
N VAL A 151 -13.25 1.21 -8.77
CA VAL A 151 -13.66 2.23 -9.74
C VAL A 151 -14.78 3.04 -9.10
N TYR A 152 -14.48 4.26 -8.69
CA TYR A 152 -15.44 5.15 -8.04
C TYR A 152 -15.87 6.25 -9.02
N HIS A 153 -17.15 6.30 -9.36
CA HIS A 153 -17.71 7.21 -10.37
C HIS A 153 -16.90 7.23 -11.70
N GLY A 154 -16.48 6.05 -12.16
CA GLY A 154 -15.67 5.91 -13.38
C GLY A 154 -14.18 6.22 -13.22
N ARG A 155 -13.72 6.64 -12.03
CA ARG A 155 -12.30 6.87 -11.74
C ARG A 155 -11.68 5.66 -11.04
N PRO A 156 -10.75 4.94 -11.69
CA PRO A 156 -10.01 3.87 -11.02
C PRO A 156 -9.06 4.45 -9.97
N CYS A 157 -9.13 3.89 -8.76
CA CYS A 157 -8.32 4.26 -7.60
C CYS A 157 -7.66 3.00 -7.03
N ALA A 158 -6.37 3.08 -6.71
CA ALA A 158 -5.58 2.01 -6.12
C ALA A 158 -4.89 2.46 -4.83
N TYR A 159 -4.99 1.63 -3.81
CA TYR A 159 -4.39 1.84 -2.51
C TYR A 159 -3.45 0.68 -2.22
N PRO A 160 -2.12 0.86 -2.31
CA PRO A 160 -1.18 -0.22 -2.05
C PRO A 160 -1.34 -0.78 -0.64
N VAL A 161 -1.47 -2.11 -0.53
CA VAL A 161 -1.71 -2.78 0.75
C VAL A 161 -0.57 -2.52 1.74
N LEU A 162 0.67 -2.39 1.25
CA LEU A 162 1.83 -2.00 2.06
C LEU A 162 1.73 -0.61 2.68
N VAL A 163 0.98 0.32 2.07
CA VAL A 163 0.70 1.63 2.65
C VAL A 163 -0.42 1.50 3.66
N LEU A 164 -1.52 0.84 3.27
CA LEU A 164 -2.70 0.66 4.11
C LEU A 164 -2.37 -0.01 5.46
N ASP A 165 -1.50 -1.03 5.46
CA ASP A 165 -1.04 -1.74 6.67
C ASP A 165 -0.26 -0.83 7.63
N LYS A 166 0.36 0.24 7.13
CA LYS A 166 1.17 1.20 7.92
C LYS A 166 0.40 2.42 8.41
N VAL A 167 -0.75 2.73 7.81
CA VAL A 167 -1.52 3.94 8.14
C VAL A 167 -2.89 3.62 8.74
N LEU A 168 -3.41 2.42 8.49
CA LEU A 168 -4.72 1.90 8.87
C LEU A 168 -5.94 2.66 8.35
N VAL A 169 -5.84 3.98 8.19
CA VAL A 169 -6.93 4.87 7.79
C VAL A 169 -6.45 5.78 6.68
N VAL A 170 -7.26 5.94 5.63
CA VAL A 170 -7.05 6.95 4.59
C VAL A 170 -8.33 7.77 4.47
N ASN A 171 -8.24 9.06 4.76
CA ASN A 171 -9.28 10.06 4.52
C ASN A 171 -9.04 10.63 3.11
N ASP A 172 -9.68 10.04 2.13
CA ASP A 172 -9.53 10.42 0.73
C ASP A 172 -10.68 11.30 0.23
N GLU A 173 -10.47 11.93 -0.90
CA GLU A 173 -11.51 12.62 -1.64
C GLU A 173 -11.40 12.21 -3.11
N VAL A 174 -12.46 11.57 -3.61
CA VAL A 174 -12.52 11.11 -5.00
C VAL A 174 -13.75 11.73 -5.63
N ASP A 175 -13.55 12.50 -6.70
CA ASP A 175 -14.64 13.18 -7.41
C ASP A 175 -15.45 14.13 -6.51
N GLY A 176 -14.78 14.78 -5.54
CA GLY A 176 -15.42 15.68 -4.57
C GLY A 176 -16.19 14.97 -3.46
N VAL A 177 -16.19 13.63 -3.42
CA VAL A 177 -16.83 12.86 -2.35
C VAL A 177 -15.78 12.45 -1.31
N PRO A 178 -15.97 12.84 -0.03
CA PRO A 178 -15.11 12.37 1.05
C PRO A 178 -15.31 10.87 1.30
N LEU A 179 -14.22 10.12 1.24
CA LEU A 179 -14.21 8.68 1.46
C LEU A 179 -13.26 8.33 2.60
N LEU A 180 -13.68 7.38 3.43
CA LEU A 180 -12.83 6.77 4.45
C LEU A 180 -12.54 5.34 4.03
N ILE A 181 -11.26 5.04 3.83
CA ILE A 181 -10.77 3.67 3.63
C ILE A 181 -10.22 3.19 4.97
N LEU A 182 -10.83 2.15 5.53
CA LEU A 182 -10.39 1.55 6.78
C LEU A 182 -9.73 0.20 6.49
N PHE A 183 -8.41 0.14 6.67
CA PHE A 183 -7.69 -1.11 6.49
C PHE A 183 -8.04 -2.11 7.59
N THR A 184 -8.64 -3.22 7.18
CA THR A 184 -8.86 -4.38 8.04
C THR A 184 -8.31 -5.61 7.34
N ARG A 185 -7.52 -6.40 8.06
CA ARG A 185 -6.98 -7.65 7.53
C ARG A 185 -8.11 -8.69 7.55
N SER A 186 -8.79 -8.87 6.43
CA SER A 186 -9.87 -9.85 6.33
C SER A 186 -9.30 -11.28 6.21
N PRO A 187 -9.72 -12.24 7.06
CA PRO A 187 -9.28 -13.64 6.96
C PRO A 187 -9.59 -14.29 5.59
N GLY A 188 -10.58 -13.77 4.86
CA GLY A 188 -10.97 -14.25 3.53
C GLY A 188 -10.27 -13.55 2.35
N GLY A 189 -9.27 -12.70 2.61
CA GLY A 189 -8.53 -11.99 1.56
C GLY A 189 -9.28 -10.84 0.89
N GLY A 190 -10.45 -10.44 1.42
CA GLY A 190 -11.18 -9.27 0.93
C GLY A 190 -10.43 -7.96 1.20
N GLY A 191 -10.51 -7.00 0.27
CA GLY A 191 -9.91 -5.68 0.44
C GLY A 191 -10.66 -4.82 1.46
N SER A 192 -10.15 -3.61 1.67
CA SER A 192 -10.61 -2.71 2.74
C SER A 192 -12.04 -2.18 2.50
N PRO A 193 -12.90 -2.09 3.53
CA PRO A 193 -14.19 -1.39 3.41
C PRO A 193 -14.00 0.11 3.17
N VAL A 194 -14.94 0.69 2.43
CA VAL A 194 -14.99 2.12 2.09
C VAL A 194 -16.29 2.72 2.61
N PHE A 195 -16.20 3.88 3.23
CA PHE A 195 -17.33 4.61 3.80
C PHE A 195 -17.38 6.02 3.24
N GLU A 196 -18.58 6.57 3.08
CA GLU A 196 -18.76 7.98 2.80
C GLU A 196 -18.55 8.77 4.09
N ALA A 197 -17.54 9.64 4.12
CA ALA A 197 -17.05 10.31 5.32
C ALA A 197 -17.74 11.66 5.52
N THR A 198 -19.07 11.68 5.48
CA THR A 198 -19.87 12.89 5.62
C THR A 198 -20.94 12.73 6.70
N VAL A 199 -21.04 13.70 7.61
CA VAL A 199 -22.10 13.80 8.62
C VAL A 199 -22.75 15.16 8.50
N ASP A 200 -24.07 15.19 8.24
CA ASP A 200 -24.84 16.43 8.09
C ASP A 200 -24.20 17.46 7.13
N GLY A 201 -23.59 16.97 6.04
CA GLY A 201 -22.91 17.79 5.04
C GLY A 201 -21.47 18.20 5.37
N ARG A 202 -20.97 17.86 6.57
CA ARG A 202 -19.58 18.11 6.99
C ARG A 202 -18.69 16.90 6.68
N ARG A 203 -17.54 17.15 6.06
CA ARG A 203 -16.48 16.15 5.88
C ARG A 203 -15.91 15.75 7.24
N MET A 204 -15.86 14.44 7.48
CA MET A 204 -15.23 13.86 8.65
C MET A 204 -13.81 13.43 8.32
N VAL A 205 -12.88 13.70 9.24
CA VAL A 205 -11.50 13.21 9.16
C VAL A 205 -11.26 12.36 10.39
N LEU A 206 -11.10 11.05 10.19
CA LEU A 206 -10.91 10.10 11.28
C LEU A 206 -9.46 9.64 11.38
N GLY A 207 -9.00 9.46 12.62
CA GLY A 207 -7.71 8.87 12.97
C GLY A 207 -7.86 7.56 13.73
N PHE A 208 -6.77 6.80 13.84
CA PHE A 208 -6.74 5.60 14.68
C PHE A 208 -6.37 5.95 16.12
N SER A 209 -7.23 5.60 17.08
CA SER A 209 -7.08 6.02 18.49
C SER A 209 -5.92 5.34 19.22
N GLY A 210 -5.31 4.31 18.65
CA GLY A 210 -4.37 3.43 19.34
C GLY A 210 -5.03 2.26 20.06
N TYR A 211 -6.36 2.17 20.03
CA TYR A 211 -7.13 1.09 20.66
C TYR A 211 -7.86 0.24 19.63
N ARG A 212 -8.10 -1.01 20.00
CA ARG A 212 -9.14 -1.84 19.40
C ARG A 212 -10.23 -2.07 20.43
N TYR A 213 -11.47 -2.06 19.96
CA TYR A 213 -12.64 -2.39 20.76
C TYR A 213 -13.38 -3.51 20.05
N GLU A 214 -13.64 -4.62 20.75
CA GLU A 214 -14.20 -5.83 20.14
C GLU A 214 -13.36 -6.36 18.96
N GLY A 215 -12.03 -6.20 19.05
CA GLY A 215 -11.08 -6.61 18.01
C GLY A 215 -11.03 -5.70 16.77
N LEU A 216 -11.90 -4.68 16.68
CA LEU A 216 -11.94 -3.73 15.57
C LEU A 216 -11.19 -2.44 15.92
N PRO A 217 -10.56 -1.77 14.93
CA PRO A 217 -9.94 -0.46 15.16
C PRO A 217 -10.94 0.55 15.74
N LEU A 218 -10.61 1.12 16.90
CA LEU A 218 -11.35 2.23 17.46
C LEU A 218 -10.79 3.52 16.86
N LEU A 219 -11.64 4.25 16.16
CA LEU A 219 -11.29 5.49 15.47
C LEU A 219 -11.67 6.70 16.33
N TYR A 220 -11.15 7.86 15.98
CA TYR A 220 -11.56 9.13 16.57
C TYR A 220 -11.68 10.22 15.51
N ASP A 221 -12.62 11.15 15.71
CA ASP A 221 -12.75 12.36 14.90
C ASP A 221 -11.64 13.36 15.25
N ARG A 222 -10.93 13.89 14.24
CA ARG A 222 -9.83 14.83 14.48
C ARG A 222 -10.28 16.17 15.03
N GLU A 223 -11.51 16.60 14.76
CA GLU A 223 -12.03 17.90 15.17
C GLU A 223 -12.46 17.89 16.65
N HIS A 224 -13.30 16.92 17.04
CA HIS A 224 -13.91 16.88 18.38
C HIS A 224 -13.46 15.72 19.27
N GLU A 225 -12.57 14.85 18.78
CA GLU A 225 -12.07 13.67 19.49
C GLU A 225 -13.14 12.66 19.91
N GLY A 226 -14.31 12.70 19.26
CA GLY A 226 -15.36 11.70 19.43
C GLY A 226 -14.90 10.34 18.92
N LEU A 227 -15.25 9.25 19.62
CA LEU A 227 -14.83 7.90 19.27
C LEU A 227 -15.79 7.27 18.26
N TRP A 228 -15.26 6.49 17.31
CA TRP A 228 -16.02 5.88 16.22
C TRP A 228 -15.61 4.42 16.03
N ILE A 229 -16.56 3.56 15.64
CA ILE A 229 -16.26 2.15 15.39
C ILE A 229 -17.10 1.54 14.28
N GLU A 230 -16.51 0.62 13.52
CA GLU A 230 -17.24 -0.17 12.52
C GLU A 230 -18.29 -1.08 13.19
N ARG A 231 -19.50 -1.05 12.62
CA ARG A 231 -20.68 -1.87 12.92
C ARG A 231 -21.31 -2.31 11.61
N GLU A 232 -22.36 -3.12 11.70
CA GLU A 232 -23.09 -3.62 10.54
C GLU A 232 -23.61 -2.49 9.64
N GLN A 233 -24.20 -1.44 10.24
CA GLN A 233 -24.74 -0.31 9.47
C GLN A 233 -23.69 0.64 8.86
N GLY A 234 -22.43 0.57 9.27
CA GLY A 234 -21.40 1.57 8.92
C GLY A 234 -20.42 1.83 10.06
N ILE A 235 -19.75 2.98 10.05
CA ILE A 235 -18.95 3.42 11.20
C ILE A 235 -19.82 4.31 12.07
N VAL A 236 -20.01 3.92 13.33
CA VAL A 236 -20.92 4.57 14.27
C VAL A 236 -20.13 5.38 15.28
N SER A 237 -20.57 6.62 15.52
CA SER A 237 -20.03 7.45 16.59
C SER A 237 -20.52 6.95 17.94
N LEU A 238 -19.59 6.60 18.81
CA LEU A 238 -19.84 6.22 20.19
C LEU A 238 -19.85 7.45 21.11
N SER A 239 -19.08 8.49 20.83
CA SER A 239 -18.97 9.64 21.72
C SER A 239 -18.72 10.96 20.97
N GLY A 240 -18.82 12.06 21.72
CA GLY A 240 -18.67 13.42 21.17
C GLY A 240 -19.99 13.97 20.59
N PRO A 241 -19.92 15.12 19.91
CA PRO A 241 -21.10 15.81 19.36
C PRO A 241 -21.88 14.98 18.33
N ASP A 242 -21.18 14.10 17.60
CA ASP A 242 -21.76 13.26 16.55
C ASP A 242 -22.29 11.91 17.06
N ARG A 243 -22.39 11.70 18.39
CA ARG A 243 -22.81 10.42 18.98
C ARG A 243 -24.08 9.87 18.34
N GLY A 244 -24.04 8.60 17.94
CA GLY A 244 -25.14 7.90 17.27
C GLY A 244 -25.21 8.13 15.75
N ARG A 245 -24.42 9.06 15.18
CA ARG A 245 -24.31 9.23 13.73
C ARG A 245 -23.54 8.08 13.10
N VAL A 246 -23.79 7.85 11.82
CA VAL A 246 -23.28 6.71 11.07
C VAL A 246 -22.67 7.19 9.75
N LEU A 247 -21.42 6.81 9.49
CA LEU A 247 -20.81 6.87 8.16
C LEU A 247 -21.20 5.62 7.38
N ARG A 248 -21.96 5.80 6.31
CA ARG A 248 -22.51 4.71 5.52
C ARG A 248 -21.41 4.01 4.73
N ARG A 249 -21.41 2.68 4.73
CA ARG A 249 -20.54 1.88 3.86
C ARG A 249 -20.99 2.03 2.41
N VAL A 250 -20.07 2.41 1.54
CA VAL A 250 -20.33 2.56 0.10
C VAL A 250 -19.81 1.38 -0.71
N GLY A 251 -18.90 0.58 -0.14
CA GLY A 251 -18.41 -0.61 -0.80
C GLY A 251 -17.24 -1.25 -0.08
N ARG A 252 -16.56 -2.12 -0.82
CA ARG A 252 -15.31 -2.76 -0.43
C ARG A 252 -14.37 -2.71 -1.63
N LEU A 253 -13.10 -2.44 -1.36
CA LEU A 253 -12.06 -2.49 -2.38
C LEU A 253 -11.78 -3.94 -2.80
N ASP A 254 -11.45 -4.13 -4.07
CA ASP A 254 -11.02 -5.40 -4.63
C ASP A 254 -9.50 -5.55 -4.44
N ARG A 255 -9.09 -6.61 -3.72
CA ARG A 255 -7.67 -6.93 -3.55
C ARG A 255 -7.15 -7.73 -4.74
N MET A 256 -6.09 -7.25 -5.37
CA MET A 256 -5.38 -8.01 -6.42
C MET A 256 -3.94 -7.52 -6.59
N SER A 257 -3.15 -8.27 -7.35
CA SER A 257 -1.79 -7.87 -7.70
C SER A 257 -1.79 -6.56 -8.49
N TRP A 258 -0.76 -5.73 -8.27
CA TRP A 258 -0.58 -4.47 -8.96
C TRP A 258 -0.54 -4.65 -10.49
N ARG A 259 0.09 -5.72 -10.97
CA ARG A 259 0.10 -6.10 -12.38
C ARG A 259 -1.31 -6.30 -12.94
N ASP A 260 -2.18 -6.99 -12.22
CA ASP A 260 -3.54 -7.27 -12.70
C ASP A 260 -4.38 -6.00 -12.68
N TRP A 261 -4.24 -5.19 -11.62
CA TRP A 261 -4.95 -3.91 -11.50
C TRP A 261 -4.54 -2.93 -12.62
N SER A 262 -3.24 -2.65 -12.74
CA SER A 262 -2.70 -1.67 -13.70
C SER A 262 -2.98 -2.02 -15.16
N ARG A 263 -3.08 -3.32 -15.50
CA ARG A 263 -3.47 -3.77 -16.84
C ARG A 263 -4.95 -3.51 -17.14
N ARG A 264 -5.83 -3.67 -16.15
CA ARG A 264 -7.28 -3.47 -16.31
C ARG A 264 -7.67 -2.01 -16.24
N HIS A 265 -6.95 -1.23 -15.45
CA HIS A 265 -7.26 0.15 -15.13
C HIS A 265 -6.09 1.05 -15.52
N GLN A 266 -6.04 1.36 -16.82
CA GLN A 266 -5.22 2.47 -17.29
C GLN A 266 -5.71 3.76 -16.63
N GLN A 267 -4.81 4.72 -16.46
CA GLN A 267 -5.13 6.00 -15.83
C GLN A 267 -5.60 5.90 -14.37
N THR A 268 -5.20 4.85 -13.65
CA THR A 268 -5.50 4.70 -12.23
C THR A 268 -4.84 5.79 -11.40
N ARG A 269 -5.61 6.36 -10.47
CA ARG A 269 -5.10 7.16 -9.36
C ARG A 269 -4.50 6.20 -8.34
N VAL A 270 -3.28 6.45 -7.88
CA VAL A 270 -2.56 5.59 -6.94
C VAL A 270 -2.18 6.40 -5.71
N LEU A 271 -2.50 5.89 -4.53
CA LEU A 271 -1.98 6.45 -3.28
C LEU A 271 -0.47 6.21 -3.19
N VAL A 272 0.31 7.29 -3.19
CA VAL A 272 1.77 7.23 -3.12
C VAL A 272 2.35 7.88 -1.86
N GLY A 273 1.50 8.43 -0.99
CA GLY A 273 1.95 8.99 0.27
C GLY A 273 0.90 9.79 1.02
N ALA A 274 1.37 10.51 2.02
CA ALA A 274 0.60 11.44 2.82
C ALA A 274 1.35 12.78 2.90
N ASP A 275 0.64 13.88 2.66
CA ASP A 275 1.17 15.20 2.95
C ASP A 275 1.08 15.42 4.46
N ARG A 276 2.25 15.62 5.07
CA ARG A 276 2.42 15.82 6.52
C ARG A 276 2.84 17.26 6.84
N SER A 277 2.80 18.15 5.85
CA SER A 277 3.13 19.55 6.07
C SER A 277 2.13 20.20 7.04
N PRO A 278 2.59 21.12 7.91
CA PRO A 278 1.70 21.82 8.84
C PRO A 278 0.56 22.56 8.14
N GLU A 279 0.81 23.08 6.94
CA GLU A 279 -0.18 23.79 6.11
C GLU A 279 -1.29 22.84 5.62
N ALA A 280 -0.93 21.63 5.19
CA ALA A 280 -1.90 20.63 4.74
C ALA A 280 -2.71 20.01 5.90
N THR A 281 -2.11 19.90 7.09
CA THR A 281 -2.74 19.26 8.27
C THR A 281 -3.60 20.22 9.10
N ALA A 282 -3.62 21.52 8.74
CA ALA A 282 -4.43 22.54 9.41
C ALA A 282 -5.87 22.68 8.88
N LEU A 283 -6.23 21.89 7.86
CA LEU A 283 -7.56 21.77 7.27
C LEU A 283 -8.42 20.72 8.01
#